data_AF-A0A540LMU7-F1
#
_entry.id   AF-A0A540LMU7-F1
#
_cell.length_a   1.000
_cell.length_b   1.000
_cell.length_c   1.000
_cell.angle_alpha   90.00
_cell.angle_beta   90.00
_cell.angle_gamma   90.00
#
_symmetry.space_group_name_H-M   'P 1'
#
loop_
_entity.id
_entity.type
_entity.pdbx_description
1 polymer ?
#
loop_
_entity_poly.entity_id
_entity_poly.type
_entity_poly.pdbx_seq_one_letter_code
_entity_poly.pdbx_strand_id
1 'polypeptide(L)'
;MFIDSFKVESPNVAYTENEIHSVYNYETTELVHENRNGAYQWIVKPKTVKYEFKTDVHVPKLGVMLVGWGGNNGSTLTAGVIANREGISWATKDKVQQANYFGSLTQASSIRVGSFNGEEIYAPFKSLLPMVNPDDIVFGGWDISDMNLADAMARAKVLDIDLQKQLRPYMESMLPLPGIYDPDFIAANQGQTNRVV
;
A
#
# COMPACT_ATOMS: atom_id res chain seq x y z
N MET A 1 25.01 -1.48 8.00
CA MET A 1 24.38 -2.60 8.76
C MET A 1 22.85 -2.47 8.72
N PHE A 2 22.11 -3.59 8.83
CA PHE A 2 20.64 -3.63 8.76
C PHE A 2 20.06 -4.13 10.10
N ILE A 3 19.03 -3.44 10.62
CA ILE A 3 18.36 -3.81 11.86
C ILE A 3 16.86 -3.97 11.63
N ASP A 4 16.26 -4.99 12.25
CA ASP A 4 14.85 -5.31 12.01
C ASP A 4 13.88 -4.45 12.82
N SER A 5 14.32 -3.91 13.96
CA SER A 5 13.52 -3.08 14.86
C SER A 5 14.38 -2.08 15.63
N PHE A 6 13.77 -1.01 16.12
CA PHE A 6 14.42 0.01 16.95
C PHE A 6 13.39 0.77 17.79
N LYS A 7 13.88 1.52 18.79
CA LYS A 7 13.08 2.43 19.61
C LYS A 7 13.74 3.80 19.62
N VAL A 8 12.92 4.86 19.60
CA VAL A 8 13.42 6.24 19.64
C VAL A 8 13.42 6.73 21.07
N GLU A 9 14.59 7.04 21.62
CA GLU A 9 14.71 7.71 22.92
C GLU A 9 14.82 9.22 22.69
N SER A 10 13.77 9.95 23.02
CA SER A 10 13.69 11.40 22.80
C SER A 10 12.75 12.04 23.82
N PRO A 11 13.03 13.26 24.30
CA PRO A 11 12.10 14.00 25.16
C PRO A 11 10.77 14.32 24.45
N ASN A 12 10.73 14.24 23.12
CA ASN A 12 9.55 14.50 22.30
C ASN A 12 8.79 13.23 21.93
N VAL A 13 9.17 12.06 22.46
CA VAL A 13 8.51 10.78 22.17
C VAL A 13 8.20 10.07 23.48
N ALA A 14 6.93 9.73 23.70
CA ALA A 14 6.48 8.92 24.82
C ALA A 14 5.77 7.67 24.32
N TYR A 15 6.17 6.52 24.85
CA TYR A 15 5.53 5.23 24.58
C TYR A 15 4.66 4.84 25.76
N THR A 16 3.42 4.46 25.48
CA THR A 16 2.50 3.83 26.43
C THR A 16 2.23 2.39 25.99
N GLU A 17 1.34 1.69 26.69
CA GLU A 17 0.93 0.33 26.31
C GLU A 17 0.29 0.29 24.91
N ASN A 18 -0.54 1.28 24.58
CA ASN A 18 -1.37 1.26 23.37
C ASN A 18 -1.02 2.38 22.37
N GLU A 19 -0.16 3.33 22.74
CA GLU A 19 0.00 4.57 21.97
C GLU A 19 1.44 5.06 21.97
N ILE A 20 1.85 5.65 20.84
CA ILE A 20 3.05 6.47 20.70
C ILE A 20 2.62 7.92 20.58
N HIS A 21 3.08 8.75 21.51
CA HIS A 21 2.89 10.20 21.48
C HIS A 21 4.15 10.85 20.98
N SER A 22 4.07 11.73 19.98
CA SER A 22 5.21 12.47 19.48
C SER A 22 4.93 13.94 19.25
N VAL A 23 5.90 14.79 19.58
CA VAL A 23 5.86 16.23 19.32
C VAL A 23 6.74 16.55 18.13
N TYR A 24 6.17 17.22 17.12
CA TYR A 24 6.89 17.64 15.93
C TYR A 24 6.69 19.13 15.67
N ASN A 25 7.80 19.86 15.62
CA ASN A 25 7.81 21.26 15.24
C ASN A 25 7.98 21.36 13.72
N TYR A 26 6.87 21.59 13.01
CA TYR A 26 6.88 21.76 11.57
C TYR A 26 7.34 23.18 11.21
N GLU A 27 8.56 23.29 10.69
CA GLU A 27 9.11 24.54 10.20
C GLU A 27 8.64 24.80 8.77
N THR A 28 8.04 25.98 8.55
CA THR A 28 7.44 26.38 7.28
C THR A 28 7.53 27.90 7.11
N THR A 29 6.92 28.44 6.06
CA THR A 29 6.88 29.89 5.81
C THR A 29 5.46 30.38 5.55
N GLU A 30 5.20 31.61 5.97
CA GLU A 30 3.98 32.34 5.66
C GLU A 30 4.32 33.47 4.69
N LEU A 31 3.59 33.56 3.57
CA LEU A 31 3.72 34.67 2.62
C LEU A 31 2.73 35.77 2.96
N VAL A 32 3.25 36.98 3.13
CA VAL A 32 2.43 38.19 3.31
C VAL A 32 2.70 39.14 2.14
N HIS A 33 1.64 39.66 1.53
CA HIS A 33 1.74 40.69 0.51
C HIS A 33 1.34 42.03 1.13
N GLU A 34 2.34 42.86 1.45
CA GLU A 34 2.12 44.12 2.16
C GLU A 34 2.77 45.30 1.44
N ASN A 35 2.16 46.47 1.54
CA ASN A 35 2.72 47.71 1.00
C ASN A 35 3.79 48.23 1.97
N ARG A 36 5.03 48.33 1.50
CA ARG A 36 6.14 48.98 2.21
C ARG A 36 6.66 50.11 1.35
N ASN A 37 6.64 51.33 1.89
CA ASN A 37 7.16 52.53 1.24
C ASN A 37 6.55 52.82 -0.14
N GLY A 38 5.25 52.56 -0.32
CA GLY A 38 4.53 52.86 -1.56
C GLY A 38 4.60 51.76 -2.62
N ALA A 39 5.30 50.66 -2.38
CA ALA A 39 5.36 49.50 -3.24
C ALA A 39 4.87 48.24 -2.52
N TYR A 40 4.05 47.44 -3.20
CA TYR A 40 3.67 46.12 -2.69
C TYR A 40 4.84 45.15 -2.81
N GLN A 41 5.12 44.43 -1.72
CA GLN A 41 6.21 43.47 -1.63
C GLN A 41 5.70 42.16 -1.03
N TRP A 42 6.21 41.04 -1.55
CA TRP A 42 6.04 39.73 -0.93
C TRP A 42 7.08 39.56 0.18
N ILE A 43 6.61 39.17 1.36
CA ILE A 43 7.45 38.91 2.52
C ILE A 43 7.26 37.47 2.93
N VAL A 44 8.36 36.74 2.95
CA VAL A 44 8.42 35.34 3.39
C VAL A 44 8.82 35.34 4.87
N LYS A 45 7.91 34.95 5.76
CA LYS A 45 8.13 34.93 7.20
C LYS A 45 8.30 33.47 7.66
N PRO A 46 9.47 33.07 8.20
CA PRO A 46 9.61 31.76 8.83
C PRO A 46 8.60 31.60 9.96
N LYS A 47 8.01 30.41 10.06
CA LYS A 47 7.00 30.06 11.04
C LYS A 47 7.19 28.63 11.48
N THR A 48 7.00 28.36 12.76
CA THR A 48 6.97 27.01 13.30
C THR A 48 5.56 26.69 13.78
N VAL A 49 5.05 25.53 13.38
CA VAL A 49 3.77 24.99 13.83
C VAL A 49 4.04 23.73 14.64
N LYS A 50 3.69 23.74 15.93
CA LYS A 50 3.82 22.57 16.79
C LYS A 50 2.65 21.61 16.52
N TYR A 51 2.97 20.37 16.19
CA TYR A 51 2.05 19.25 16.12
C TYR A 51 2.31 18.27 17.27
N GLU A 52 1.23 17.70 17.78
CA GLU A 52 1.26 16.58 18.71
C GLU A 52 0.54 15.42 18.04
N PHE A 53 1.29 14.37 17.71
CA PHE A 53 0.76 13.17 17.08
C PHE A 53 0.53 12.11 18.13
N LYS A 54 -0.59 11.40 17.98
CA LYS A 54 -0.91 10.18 18.69
C LYS A 54 -1.07 9.07 17.66
N THR A 55 -0.28 8.02 17.81
CA THR A 55 -0.34 6.82 16.97
C THR A 55 -0.78 5.64 17.83
N ASP A 56 -1.93 5.05 17.50
CA ASP A 56 -2.34 3.77 18.08
C ASP A 56 -1.40 2.66 17.58
N VAL A 57 -0.91 1.82 18.48
CA VAL A 57 0.01 0.72 18.14
C VAL A 57 -0.71 -0.57 17.80
N HIS A 58 -2.02 -0.66 18.07
CA HIS A 58 -2.82 -1.81 17.68
C HIS A 58 -2.98 -1.88 16.17
N VAL A 59 -2.48 -2.96 15.57
CA VAL A 59 -2.68 -3.25 14.14
C VAL A 59 -4.01 -4.00 13.96
N PRO A 60 -5.03 -3.38 13.33
CA PRO A 60 -6.34 -4.01 13.19
C PRO A 60 -6.34 -5.06 12.08
N LYS A 61 -7.37 -5.92 12.08
CA LYS A 61 -7.72 -6.70 10.89
C LYS A 61 -8.17 -5.74 9.78
N LEU A 62 -7.70 -5.98 8.55
CA LEU A 62 -8.00 -5.13 7.41
C LEU A 62 -8.77 -5.90 6.33
N GLY A 63 -9.97 -5.42 6.03
CA GLY A 63 -10.70 -5.78 4.82
C GLY A 63 -10.50 -4.71 3.74
N VAL A 64 -10.19 -5.13 2.51
CA VAL A 64 -10.07 -4.24 1.36
C VAL A 64 -11.11 -4.64 0.31
N MET A 65 -11.97 -3.69 -0.06
CA MET A 65 -12.97 -3.88 -1.12
C MET A 65 -12.60 -3.08 -2.37
N LEU A 66 -12.38 -3.77 -3.48
CA LEU A 66 -11.92 -3.18 -4.73
C LEU A 66 -13.08 -2.97 -5.71
N VAL A 67 -13.15 -1.80 -6.34
CA VAL A 67 -14.02 -1.60 -7.51
C VAL A 67 -13.21 -1.97 -8.75
N GLY A 68 -13.72 -2.88 -9.58
CA GLY A 68 -12.97 -3.52 -10.64
C GLY A 68 -12.07 -4.66 -10.12
N TRP A 69 -12.56 -5.43 -9.15
CA TRP A 69 -11.78 -6.49 -8.51
C TRP A 69 -11.35 -7.59 -9.49
N GLY A 70 -12.17 -7.91 -10.49
CA GLY A 70 -11.83 -8.83 -11.57
C GLY A 70 -10.94 -8.21 -12.66
N GLY A 71 -10.63 -6.92 -12.59
CA GLY A 71 -9.67 -6.29 -13.51
C GLY A 71 -8.24 -6.76 -13.29
N ASN A 72 -7.33 -6.42 -14.22
CA ASN A 72 -5.93 -6.86 -14.18
C ASN A 72 -5.25 -6.56 -12.83
N ASN A 73 -5.47 -5.36 -12.28
CA ASN A 73 -4.87 -4.96 -10.99
C ASN A 73 -5.51 -5.70 -9.82
N GLY A 74 -6.84 -5.82 -9.78
CA GLY A 74 -7.54 -6.48 -8.69
C GLY A 74 -7.21 -7.97 -8.61
N SER A 75 -7.17 -8.67 -9.75
CA SER A 75 -6.77 -10.07 -9.82
C SER A 75 -5.31 -10.27 -9.45
N THR A 76 -4.40 -9.41 -9.92
CA THR A 76 -2.97 -9.51 -9.64
C THR A 76 -2.63 -9.18 -8.19
N LEU A 77 -3.26 -8.14 -7.61
CA LEU A 77 -3.08 -7.78 -6.20
C LEU A 77 -3.48 -8.93 -5.28
N THR A 78 -4.66 -9.50 -5.53
CA THR A 78 -5.20 -10.63 -4.76
C THR A 78 -4.31 -11.87 -4.90
N ALA A 79 -3.94 -12.22 -6.13
CA ALA A 79 -3.02 -13.32 -6.44
C ALA A 79 -1.65 -13.15 -5.77
N GLY A 80 -1.07 -11.95 -5.86
CA GLY A 80 0.24 -11.65 -5.29
C GLY A 80 0.25 -11.78 -3.76
N VAL A 81 -0.82 -11.35 -3.08
CA VAL A 81 -0.94 -11.52 -1.63
C VAL A 81 -1.10 -12.99 -1.26
N ILE A 82 -1.98 -13.74 -1.93
CA ILE A 82 -2.15 -15.18 -1.67
C ILE A 82 -0.83 -15.92 -1.91
N ALA A 83 -0.12 -15.62 -3.00
CA ALA A 83 1.16 -16.26 -3.30
C ALA A 83 2.21 -16.02 -2.20
N ASN A 84 2.29 -14.81 -1.63
CA ASN A 84 3.19 -14.50 -0.52
C ASN A 84 2.76 -15.22 0.77
N ARG A 85 1.47 -15.12 1.13
CA ARG A 85 0.92 -15.75 2.34
C ARG A 85 1.12 -17.27 2.35
N GLU A 86 0.90 -17.93 1.23
CA GLU A 86 1.05 -19.39 1.10
C GLU A 86 2.49 -19.83 0.77
N GLY A 87 3.44 -18.89 0.63
CA GLY A 87 4.84 -19.20 0.33
C GLY A 87 5.06 -19.88 -1.02
N ILE A 88 4.27 -19.50 -2.04
CA ILE A 88 4.29 -20.15 -3.35
C ILE A 88 5.60 -19.86 -4.09
N SER A 89 6.13 -20.90 -4.71
CA SER A 89 7.23 -20.82 -5.66
C SER A 89 6.84 -21.47 -6.99
N TRP A 90 7.38 -20.97 -8.09
CA TRP A 90 7.05 -21.48 -9.41
C TRP A 90 8.27 -21.46 -10.32
N ALA A 91 8.32 -22.41 -11.25
CA ALA A 91 9.38 -22.45 -12.24
C ALA A 91 9.08 -21.47 -13.39
N THR A 92 10.07 -20.66 -13.76
CA THR A 92 10.08 -19.93 -15.03
C THR A 92 11.05 -20.60 -16.01
N LYS A 93 11.16 -20.06 -17.22
CA LYS A 93 12.16 -20.52 -18.19
C LYS A 93 13.60 -20.35 -17.70
N ASP A 94 13.83 -19.45 -16.74
CA ASP A 94 15.17 -19.08 -16.29
C ASP A 94 15.51 -19.71 -14.93
N LYS A 95 14.57 -19.66 -13.97
CA LYS A 95 14.79 -20.12 -12.59
C LYS A 95 13.48 -20.36 -11.86
N VAL A 96 13.57 -20.99 -10.69
CA VAL A 96 12.48 -20.97 -9.72
C VAL A 96 12.40 -19.57 -9.10
N GLN A 97 11.20 -18.99 -9.11
CA GLN A 97 10.86 -17.75 -8.43
C GLN A 97 10.18 -18.05 -7.10
N GLN A 98 10.34 -17.16 -6.14
CA GLN A 98 9.63 -17.16 -4.86
C GLN A 98 8.73 -15.93 -4.82
N ALA A 99 7.51 -16.09 -4.31
CA ALA A 99 6.62 -14.97 -4.07
C ALA A 99 7.32 -13.91 -3.20
N ASN A 100 7.13 -12.65 -3.56
CA ASN A 100 7.70 -11.51 -2.84
C ASN A 100 6.82 -10.27 -3.07
N TYR A 101 7.14 -9.19 -2.35
CA TYR A 101 6.50 -7.87 -2.50
C TYR A 101 7.45 -6.85 -3.15
N PHE A 102 8.30 -7.26 -4.08
CA PHE A 102 9.15 -6.30 -4.79
C PHE A 102 8.31 -5.25 -5.53
N GLY A 103 8.78 -4.01 -5.50
CA GLY A 103 8.03 -2.84 -5.95
C GLY A 103 7.13 -2.21 -4.88
N SER A 104 6.87 -2.88 -3.76
CA SER A 104 6.20 -2.26 -2.60
C SER A 104 7.19 -1.44 -1.77
N LEU A 105 6.95 -0.13 -1.65
CA LEU A 105 7.75 0.72 -0.76
C LEU A 105 7.70 0.20 0.68
N THR A 106 6.51 -0.10 1.20
CA THR A 106 6.36 -0.53 2.60
C THR A 106 7.02 -1.88 2.87
N GLN A 107 6.98 -2.83 1.93
CA GLN A 107 7.47 -4.20 2.18
C GLN A 107 8.90 -4.46 1.72
N ALA A 108 9.37 -3.75 0.70
CA ALA A 108 10.64 -4.04 0.03
C ALA A 108 11.63 -2.86 0.01
N SER A 109 11.32 -1.73 0.69
CA SER A 109 12.28 -0.64 0.86
C SER A 109 12.84 -0.55 2.28
N SER A 110 13.91 0.22 2.41
CA SER A 110 14.56 0.52 3.68
C SER A 110 14.63 2.03 3.92
N ILE A 111 14.83 2.40 5.17
CA ILE A 111 15.06 3.78 5.60
C ILE A 111 16.32 3.85 6.45
N ARG A 112 17.12 4.90 6.27
CA ARG A 112 18.27 5.17 7.13
C ARG A 112 17.76 5.68 8.48
N VAL A 113 18.17 5.04 9.57
CA VAL A 113 17.77 5.40 10.93
C VAL A 113 18.89 6.11 11.70
N GLY A 114 20.14 5.97 11.28
CA GLY A 114 21.26 6.63 11.94
C GLY A 114 22.62 6.14 11.45
N SER A 115 23.62 6.27 12.32
CA SER A 115 24.94 5.70 12.12
C SER A 115 25.46 5.01 13.38
N PHE A 116 26.30 4.00 13.21
CA PHE A 116 26.99 3.30 14.29
C PHE A 116 28.42 3.03 13.85
N ASN A 117 29.39 3.50 14.63
CA ASN A 117 30.83 3.41 14.32
C ASN A 117 31.21 3.92 12.90
N GLY A 118 30.55 4.98 12.44
CA GLY A 118 30.81 5.59 11.13
C GLY A 118 30.09 4.91 9.95
N GLU A 119 29.38 3.81 10.17
CA GLU A 119 28.55 3.18 9.15
C GLU A 119 27.09 3.64 9.23
N GLU A 120 26.43 3.74 8.09
CA GLU A 120 24.99 4.00 8.03
C GLU A 120 24.19 2.75 8.40
N ILE A 121 23.18 2.96 9.25
CA ILE A 121 22.26 1.93 9.71
C ILE A 121 20.91 2.13 9.05
N TYR A 122 20.40 1.05 8.47
CA TYR A 122 19.11 1.00 7.79
C TYR A 122 18.18 0.01 8.48
N ALA A 123 16.87 0.27 8.39
CA ALA A 123 15.82 -0.63 8.83
C ALA A 123 14.79 -0.82 7.70
N PRO A 124 13.99 -1.90 7.71
CA PRO A 124 12.84 -2.02 6.81
C PRO A 124 11.89 -0.84 6.98
N PHE A 125 11.30 -0.35 5.90
CA PHE A 125 10.35 0.78 5.99
C PHE A 125 9.17 0.46 6.93
N LYS A 126 8.63 -0.77 6.83
CA LYS A 126 7.56 -1.26 7.72
C LYS A 126 7.93 -1.35 9.20
N SER A 127 9.21 -1.22 9.56
CA SER A 127 9.66 -1.23 10.96
C SER A 127 9.60 0.16 11.61
N LEU A 128 9.24 1.23 10.88
CA LEU A 128 9.12 2.58 11.42
C LEU A 128 8.01 2.70 12.46
N LEU A 129 6.85 2.11 12.17
CA LEU A 129 5.64 2.14 12.99
C LEU A 129 4.87 0.83 12.78
N PRO A 130 3.98 0.43 13.71
CA PRO A 130 3.10 -0.71 13.51
C PRO A 130 2.27 -0.56 12.23
N MET A 131 2.34 -1.54 11.34
CA MET A 131 1.64 -1.55 10.05
C MET A 131 1.03 -2.93 9.79
N VAL A 132 -0.09 -2.94 9.06
CA VAL A 132 -0.72 -4.18 8.59
C VAL A 132 0.25 -4.93 7.68
N ASN A 133 0.42 -6.24 7.93
CA ASN A 133 1.09 -7.12 6.98
C ASN A 133 0.13 -7.41 5.81
N PRO A 134 0.53 -7.21 4.54
CA PRO A 134 -0.31 -7.55 3.39
C PRO A 134 -0.85 -8.98 3.39
N ASP A 135 -0.13 -9.94 3.97
CA ASP A 135 -0.59 -11.33 4.10
C ASP A 135 -1.88 -11.48 4.94
N ASP A 136 -2.14 -10.53 5.84
CA ASP A 136 -3.31 -10.51 6.74
C ASP A 136 -4.52 -9.79 6.12
N ILE A 137 -4.38 -9.23 4.92
CA ILE A 137 -5.46 -8.49 4.26
C ILE A 137 -6.48 -9.47 3.67
N VAL A 138 -7.76 -9.23 3.98
CA VAL A 138 -8.88 -9.94 3.36
C VAL A 138 -9.42 -9.10 2.22
N PHE A 139 -9.36 -9.65 0.99
CA PHE A 139 -9.86 -8.97 -0.21
C PHE A 139 -11.28 -9.39 -0.58
N GLY A 140 -12.04 -8.40 -1.03
CA GLY A 140 -13.31 -8.56 -1.71
C GLY A 140 -13.50 -7.41 -2.71
N GLY A 141 -14.70 -7.28 -3.26
CA GLY A 141 -14.98 -6.14 -4.12
C GLY A 141 -16.10 -6.38 -5.11
N TRP A 142 -16.21 -5.44 -6.03
CA TRP A 142 -17.21 -5.40 -7.09
C TRP A 142 -16.55 -5.42 -8.45
N ASP A 143 -17.25 -5.98 -9.42
CA ASP A 143 -16.90 -5.87 -10.83
C ASP A 143 -18.19 -5.93 -11.67
N ILE A 144 -18.17 -5.32 -12.86
CA ILE A 144 -19.27 -5.41 -13.81
C ILE A 144 -19.28 -6.77 -14.51
N SER A 145 -18.14 -7.45 -14.55
CA SER A 145 -17.99 -8.84 -14.98
C SER A 145 -18.16 -9.78 -13.78
N ASP A 146 -18.87 -10.89 -13.98
CA ASP A 146 -19.05 -11.94 -12.96
C ASP A 146 -17.99 -13.04 -12.99
N MET A 147 -16.91 -12.80 -13.73
CA MET A 147 -15.78 -13.71 -13.82
C MET A 147 -15.13 -13.87 -12.45
N ASN A 148 -14.96 -15.12 -11.99
CA ASN A 148 -14.20 -15.39 -10.78
C ASN A 148 -12.74 -14.95 -10.93
N LEU A 149 -12.07 -14.74 -9.81
CA LEU A 149 -10.73 -14.17 -9.79
C LEU A 149 -9.67 -15.06 -10.46
N ALA A 150 -9.84 -16.39 -10.48
CA ALA A 150 -8.91 -17.28 -11.19
C ALA A 150 -9.00 -17.12 -12.71
N ASP A 151 -10.21 -17.02 -13.26
CA ASP A 151 -10.42 -16.79 -14.69
C ASP A 151 -10.05 -15.34 -15.07
N ALA A 152 -10.30 -14.38 -14.19
CA ALA A 152 -9.86 -12.99 -14.33
C ALA A 152 -8.33 -12.88 -14.40
N MET A 153 -7.61 -13.60 -13.54
CA MET A 153 -6.15 -13.70 -13.56
C MET A 153 -5.65 -14.26 -14.90
N ALA A 154 -6.30 -15.31 -15.42
CA ALA A 154 -5.96 -15.87 -16.72
C ALA A 154 -6.23 -14.90 -17.89
N ARG A 155 -7.35 -14.16 -17.84
CA ARG A 155 -7.69 -13.10 -18.79
C ARG A 155 -6.66 -11.97 -18.77
N ALA A 156 -6.17 -11.59 -17.58
CA ALA A 156 -5.25 -10.48 -17.40
C ALA A 156 -3.86 -10.74 -18.01
N LYS A 157 -3.43 -12.01 -18.09
CA LYS A 157 -2.13 -12.43 -18.68
C LYS A 157 -0.93 -11.73 -18.05
N VAL A 158 -1.00 -11.44 -16.75
CA VAL A 158 0.07 -10.76 -16.00
C VAL A 158 1.05 -11.76 -15.38
N LEU A 159 0.53 -12.81 -14.74
CA LEU A 159 1.32 -13.78 -13.99
C LEU A 159 1.76 -14.97 -14.85
N ASP A 160 2.86 -15.62 -14.49
CA ASP A 160 3.31 -16.84 -15.16
C ASP A 160 2.28 -17.97 -15.07
N ILE A 161 2.18 -18.78 -16.13
CA ILE A 161 1.17 -19.85 -16.24
C ILE A 161 1.26 -20.86 -15.09
N ASP A 162 2.47 -21.20 -14.64
CA ASP A 162 2.65 -22.14 -13.54
C ASP A 162 2.09 -21.58 -12.22
N LEU A 163 2.40 -20.31 -11.92
CA LEU A 163 1.83 -19.60 -10.78
C LEU A 163 0.30 -19.52 -10.87
N GLN A 164 -0.26 -19.22 -12.05
CA GLN A 164 -1.71 -19.17 -12.25
C GLN A 164 -2.39 -20.52 -11.91
N LYS A 165 -1.79 -21.65 -12.30
CA LYS A 165 -2.32 -22.98 -11.99
C LYS A 165 -2.31 -23.26 -10.49
N GLN A 166 -1.22 -22.91 -9.81
CA GLN A 166 -1.08 -23.07 -8.36
C GLN A 166 -2.06 -22.18 -7.58
N LEU A 167 -2.37 -20.99 -8.08
CA LEU A 167 -3.30 -20.05 -7.46
C LEU A 167 -4.77 -20.34 -7.72
N ARG A 168 -5.10 -21.11 -8.76
CA ARG A 168 -6.50 -21.38 -9.15
C ARG A 168 -7.38 -21.90 -7.99
N PRO A 169 -6.97 -22.89 -7.18
CA PRO A 169 -7.79 -23.41 -6.09
C PRO A 169 -8.15 -22.35 -5.03
N TYR A 170 -7.32 -21.31 -4.89
CA TYR A 170 -7.56 -20.22 -3.95
C TYR A 170 -8.50 -19.15 -4.50
N MET A 171 -8.52 -18.96 -5.82
CA MET A 171 -9.15 -17.80 -6.46
C MET A 171 -10.44 -18.16 -7.24
N GLU A 172 -10.71 -19.43 -7.53
CA GLU A 172 -11.87 -19.83 -8.34
C GLU A 172 -13.22 -19.65 -7.64
N SER A 173 -13.24 -19.67 -6.31
CA SER A 173 -14.43 -19.42 -5.48
C SER A 173 -14.65 -17.92 -5.20
N MET A 174 -13.68 -17.07 -5.52
CA MET A 174 -13.77 -15.63 -5.30
C MET A 174 -14.52 -14.99 -6.47
N LEU A 175 -15.78 -14.64 -6.24
CA LEU A 175 -16.66 -13.98 -7.19
C LEU A 175 -16.84 -12.50 -6.81
N PRO A 176 -16.64 -11.56 -7.73
CA PRO A 176 -16.98 -10.17 -7.49
C PRO A 176 -18.47 -9.98 -7.21
N LEU A 177 -18.78 -9.03 -6.33
CA LEU A 177 -20.13 -8.52 -6.17
C LEU A 177 -20.54 -7.73 -7.44
N PRO A 178 -21.84 -7.64 -7.78
CA PRO A 178 -22.28 -6.84 -8.93
C PRO A 178 -21.90 -5.37 -8.78
N GLY A 179 -21.09 -4.84 -9.71
CA GLY A 179 -20.80 -3.42 -9.81
C GLY A 179 -21.94 -2.63 -10.47
N ILE A 180 -21.98 -1.32 -10.21
CA ILE A 180 -22.90 -0.40 -10.90
C ILE A 180 -22.31 -0.07 -12.27
N TYR A 181 -23.10 -0.24 -13.33
CA TYR A 181 -22.69 0.08 -14.70
C TYR A 181 -23.50 1.26 -15.27
N ASP A 182 -22.82 2.39 -15.46
CA ASP A 182 -23.35 3.53 -16.22
C ASP A 182 -22.56 3.66 -17.53
N PRO A 183 -23.16 3.35 -18.71
CA PRO A 183 -22.48 3.38 -19.99
C PRO A 183 -22.00 4.79 -20.38
N ASP A 184 -22.59 5.86 -19.84
CA ASP A 184 -22.20 7.23 -20.18
C ASP A 184 -20.85 7.63 -19.56
N PHE A 185 -20.41 6.90 -18.53
CA PHE A 185 -19.18 7.19 -17.78
C PHE A 185 -17.98 6.33 -18.19
N ILE A 186 -18.17 5.33 -19.05
CA ILE A 186 -17.09 4.44 -19.50
C ILE A 186 -17.11 4.20 -21.01
N ALA A 187 -16.01 3.65 -21.54
CA ALA A 187 -15.90 3.40 -22.96
C ALA A 187 -16.98 2.41 -23.45
N ALA A 188 -17.63 2.72 -24.58
CA ALA A 188 -18.71 1.93 -25.16
C ALA A 188 -18.34 0.46 -25.45
N ASN A 189 -17.04 0.15 -25.60
CA ASN A 189 -16.56 -1.21 -25.85
C ASN A 189 -16.63 -2.14 -24.62
N GLN A 190 -17.01 -1.64 -23.45
CA GLN A 190 -17.19 -2.46 -22.25
C GLN A 190 -18.55 -3.17 -22.20
N GLY A 191 -19.50 -2.87 -23.10
CA GLY A 191 -20.87 -3.39 -23.03
C GLY A 191 -21.03 -4.91 -23.18
N GLN A 192 -20.07 -5.62 -23.78
CA GLN A 192 -20.15 -7.08 -23.99
C GLN A 192 -19.73 -7.92 -22.78
N THR A 193 -19.12 -7.31 -21.76
CA THR A 193 -18.49 -7.99 -20.62
C THR A 193 -19.32 -8.00 -19.34
N ASN A 194 -20.58 -7.54 -19.40
CA ASN A 194 -21.29 -7.04 -18.22
C ASN A 194 -22.46 -7.93 -17.76
N ARG A 195 -22.62 -8.06 -16.44
CA ARG A 195 -23.93 -8.26 -15.83
C ARG A 195 -24.66 -6.91 -15.84
N VAL A 196 -25.84 -6.88 -16.44
CA VAL A 196 -26.72 -5.71 -16.37
C VAL A 196 -27.37 -5.68 -14.98
N VAL A 197 -26.94 -4.75 -14.12
CA VAL A 197 -27.69 -4.24 -12.95
C VAL A 197 -27.61 -2.73 -12.97
#